data_AF-A0A1V5NGR5-F1
#
_entry.id   AF-A0A1V5NGR5-F1
#
_cell.length_a   1.000
_cell.length_b   1.000
_cell.length_c   1.000
_cell.angle_alpha   90.00
_cell.angle_beta   90.00
_cell.angle_gamma   90.00
#
_symmetry.space_group_name_H-M   'P 1'
#
loop_
_entity.id
_entity.type
_entity.pdbx_description
1 polymer ?
#
loop_
_entity_poly.entity_id
_entity_poly.type
_entity_poly.pdbx_seq_one_letter_code
_entity_poly.pdbx_strand_id
1 'polypeptide(L)'
;MTTSGSGENIKIIAIISWTTNEPATSQVAYGMGMSGEYPNQTDDILSFNMSHTVTIPDLKPNASYQYRIKATDPVGNTSYGEDLTLITPSKEKSLLQMVIKTLEETFSWVKRLPEAPMIKRFRRDR
;
A
#
# COMPACT_ATOMS: atom_id res chain seq x y z
N MET A 1 22.53 9.04 -15.55
CA MET A 1 21.42 8.08 -15.37
C MET A 1 20.54 8.61 -14.27
N THR A 2 19.27 8.89 -14.59
CA THR A 2 18.31 9.52 -13.68
C THR A 2 17.38 8.43 -13.19
N THR A 3 17.57 7.96 -11.97
CA THR A 3 16.57 7.14 -11.28
C THR A 3 15.72 8.07 -10.43
N SER A 4 14.68 8.65 -11.02
CA SER A 4 13.66 9.38 -10.29
C SER A 4 12.69 8.37 -9.66
N GLY A 5 13.01 7.88 -8.46
CA GLY A 5 12.09 7.13 -7.62
C GLY A 5 11.37 8.09 -6.66
N SER A 6 10.35 8.78 -7.16
CA SER A 6 9.50 9.63 -6.33
C SER A 6 8.75 8.80 -5.30
N GLY A 7 9.14 8.93 -4.02
CA GLY A 7 8.39 8.60 -2.81
C GLY A 7 7.37 7.46 -2.93
N GLU A 8 7.79 6.25 -2.56
CA GLU A 8 6.94 5.05 -2.45
C GLU A 8 5.55 5.37 -1.88
N ASN A 9 4.50 5.24 -2.68
CA ASN A 9 3.14 5.08 -2.16
C ASN A 9 3.09 3.71 -1.48
N ILE A 10 3.44 3.65 -0.19
CA ILE A 10 3.34 2.42 0.58
C ILE A 10 1.86 2.14 0.76
N LYS A 11 1.42 1.02 0.21
CA LYS A 11 0.07 0.51 0.35
C LYS A 11 0.10 -0.62 1.36
N ILE A 12 -0.84 -0.60 2.28
CA ILE A 12 -1.01 -1.65 3.28
C ILE A 12 -2.01 -2.68 2.75
N ILE A 13 -1.72 -3.95 3.02
CA ILE A 13 -2.61 -5.06 2.77
C ILE A 13 -3.14 -5.56 4.11
N ALA A 14 -4.45 -5.77 4.22
CA ALA A 14 -5.06 -6.47 5.36
C ALA A 14 -5.54 -7.85 4.93
N ILE A 15 -5.23 -8.87 5.74
CA ILE A 15 -5.72 -10.24 5.55
C ILE A 15 -6.79 -10.49 6.60
N ILE A 16 -7.99 -10.81 6.16
CA ILE A 16 -9.16 -11.08 7.01
C ILE A 16 -9.50 -12.55 6.89
N SER A 17 -9.51 -13.28 8.00
CA SER A 17 -9.84 -14.70 8.06
C SER A 17 -10.93 -14.94 9.08
N TRP A 18 -11.90 -15.77 8.71
CA TRP A 18 -13.05 -16.13 9.56
C TRP A 18 -13.57 -17.51 9.20
N THR A 19 -14.50 -18.00 10.02
CA THR A 19 -15.25 -19.22 9.75
C THR A 19 -16.75 -18.96 9.80
N THR A 20 -17.51 -19.77 9.08
CA THR A 20 -18.99 -19.82 9.13
C THR A 20 -19.46 -21.17 9.65
N ASN A 21 -20.72 -21.24 10.08
CA ASN A 21 -21.35 -22.48 10.51
C ASN A 21 -21.88 -23.33 9.34
N GLU A 22 -21.93 -22.76 8.13
CA GLU A 22 -22.33 -23.43 6.90
C GLU A 22 -21.49 -22.95 5.71
N PRO A 23 -21.38 -23.73 4.61
CA PRO A 23 -20.64 -23.29 3.43
C PRO A 23 -21.18 -21.96 2.87
N ALA A 24 -20.31 -20.99 2.61
CA ALA A 24 -20.69 -19.69 2.07
C ALA A 24 -19.63 -19.08 1.13
N THR A 25 -20.01 -18.07 0.35
CA THR A 25 -19.05 -17.23 -0.40
C THR A 25 -18.26 -16.33 0.54
N SER A 26 -17.19 -15.70 0.02
CA SER A 26 -16.29 -14.86 0.83
C SER A 26 -16.17 -13.46 0.24
N GLN A 27 -16.70 -12.47 0.95
CA GLN A 27 -16.54 -11.06 0.59
C GLN A 27 -16.39 -10.18 1.84
N VAL A 28 -15.61 -9.11 1.72
CA VAL A 28 -15.48 -8.09 2.78
C VAL A 28 -15.90 -6.73 2.24
N ALA A 29 -16.82 -6.07 2.96
CA ALA A 29 -17.20 -4.69 2.72
C ALA A 29 -16.43 -3.78 3.70
N TYR A 30 -15.89 -2.66 3.23
CA TYR A 30 -14.99 -1.83 4.03
C TYR A 30 -15.05 -0.33 3.66
N GLY A 31 -14.70 0.50 4.64
CA GLY A 31 -14.66 1.96 4.54
C GLY A 31 -13.54 2.55 5.40
N MET A 32 -12.97 3.68 4.97
CA MET A 32 -11.99 4.41 5.78
C MET A 32 -12.71 5.19 6.88
N GLY A 33 -12.17 5.19 8.10
CA GLY A 33 -12.80 5.77 9.28
C GLY A 33 -13.82 4.83 9.92
N MET A 34 -14.72 5.40 10.73
CA MET A 34 -15.78 4.69 11.46
C MET A 34 -17.13 5.37 11.18
N SER A 35 -17.48 5.50 9.90
CA SER A 35 -18.71 6.19 9.47
C SER A 35 -19.96 5.31 9.52
N GLY A 36 -19.83 4.00 9.73
CA GLY A 36 -20.93 3.03 9.56
C GLY A 36 -21.23 2.70 8.09
N GLU A 37 -20.48 3.29 7.15
CA GLU A 37 -20.68 3.13 5.72
C GLU A 37 -19.57 2.29 5.09
N TYR A 38 -19.94 1.49 4.10
CA TYR A 38 -19.04 0.55 3.43
C TYR A 38 -18.97 0.83 1.92
N PRO A 39 -18.32 1.92 1.50
CA PRO A 39 -18.30 2.32 0.09
C PRO A 39 -17.49 1.39 -0.82
N ASN A 40 -16.67 0.49 -0.26
CA ASN A 40 -15.86 -0.45 -1.01
C ASN A 40 -16.19 -1.90 -0.63
N GLN A 41 -15.95 -2.81 -1.57
CA GLN A 41 -16.05 -4.25 -1.37
C GLN A 41 -14.90 -4.94 -2.09
N THR A 42 -14.43 -6.05 -1.55
CA THR A 42 -13.54 -6.96 -2.28
C THR A 42 -14.32 -7.70 -3.36
N ASP A 43 -13.61 -8.32 -4.29
CA ASP A 43 -14.21 -9.32 -5.16
C ASP A 43 -14.83 -10.44 -4.31
N ASP A 44 -15.92 -11.01 -4.81
CA ASP A 44 -16.60 -12.13 -4.16
C ASP A 44 -15.93 -13.44 -4.57
N ILE A 45 -15.48 -14.22 -3.57
CA ILE A 45 -14.94 -15.55 -3.78
C ILE A 45 -16.11 -16.54 -3.76
N LEU A 46 -16.52 -16.98 -4.96
CA LEU A 46 -17.73 -17.81 -5.17
C LEU A 46 -17.58 -19.28 -4.76
N SER A 47 -16.46 -19.68 -4.15
CA SER A 47 -16.30 -21.03 -3.59
C SER A 47 -16.99 -21.11 -2.24
N PHE A 48 -17.90 -22.07 -2.07
CA PHE A 48 -18.58 -22.32 -0.80
C PHE A 48 -17.69 -23.09 0.16
N ASN A 49 -17.11 -22.38 1.13
CA ASN A 49 -16.27 -22.94 2.18
C ASN A 49 -16.82 -22.57 3.56
N MET A 50 -16.31 -23.23 4.61
CA MET A 50 -16.55 -22.83 6.00
C MET A 50 -15.38 -22.06 6.60
N SER A 51 -14.23 -22.06 5.92
CA SER A 51 -13.03 -21.31 6.29
C SER A 51 -12.69 -20.36 5.16
N HIS A 52 -12.51 -19.09 5.51
CA HIS A 52 -12.40 -18.02 4.54
C HIS A 52 -11.14 -17.20 4.79
N THR A 53 -10.58 -16.67 3.70
CA THR A 53 -9.51 -15.67 3.77
C THR A 53 -9.68 -14.71 2.61
N VAL A 54 -9.81 -13.43 2.94
CA VAL A 54 -9.93 -12.35 1.97
C VAL A 54 -8.84 -11.31 2.23
N THR A 55 -8.32 -10.76 1.15
CA THR A 55 -7.29 -9.73 1.19
C THR A 55 -7.92 -8.39 0.79
N ILE A 56 -7.73 -7.36 1.61
CA ILE A 56 -8.07 -5.98 1.27
C ILE A 56 -6.78 -5.27 0.84
N PRO A 57 -6.60 -4.98 -0.45
CA PRO A 57 -5.42 -4.29 -0.93
C PRO A 57 -5.54 -2.79 -0.70
N ASP A 58 -4.43 -2.09 -0.96
CA ASP A 58 -4.43 -0.65 -1.21
C ASP A 58 -4.92 0.26 -0.07
N LEU A 59 -4.79 -0.20 1.17
CA LEU A 59 -5.10 0.60 2.34
C LEU A 59 -4.04 1.68 2.55
N LYS A 60 -4.49 2.86 3.00
CA LYS A 60 -3.60 3.96 3.38
C LYS A 60 -2.93 3.63 4.71
N PRO A 61 -1.63 3.93 4.89
CA PRO A 61 -0.95 3.77 6.17
C PRO A 61 -1.48 4.80 7.18
N ASN A 62 -1.32 4.50 8.48
CA ASN A 62 -1.78 5.34 9.60
C ASN A 62 -3.25 5.79 9.48
N ALA A 63 -4.12 4.91 9.00
CA ALA A 63 -5.55 5.13 8.88
C ALA A 63 -6.34 4.05 9.62
N SER A 64 -7.51 4.43 10.14
CA SER A 64 -8.52 3.48 10.61
C SER A 64 -9.43 3.06 9.45
N TYR A 65 -9.89 1.83 9.50
CA TYR A 65 -10.86 1.27 8.58
C TYR A 65 -11.91 0.48 9.35
N GLN A 66 -13.17 0.67 9.01
CA GLN A 66 -14.27 -0.18 9.43
C GLN A 66 -14.52 -1.22 8.32
N TYR A 67 -14.80 -2.46 8.71
CA TYR A 67 -15.12 -3.53 7.78
C TYR A 67 -16.16 -4.49 8.37
N ARG A 68 -16.86 -5.20 7.50
CA ARG A 68 -17.72 -6.32 7.87
C ARG A 68 -17.66 -7.43 6.83
N ILE A 69 -17.88 -8.65 7.27
CA ILE A 69 -17.96 -9.83 6.42
C ILE A 69 -19.33 -9.84 5.74
N LYS A 70 -19.37 -10.22 4.46
CA LYS A 70 -20.57 -10.57 3.72
C LYS A 70 -20.38 -11.99 3.19
N ALA A 71 -21.32 -12.88 3.51
CA ALA A 71 -21.27 -14.28 3.15
C ALA A 71 -22.62 -14.69 2.57
N THR A 72 -22.61 -15.36 1.41
CA THR A 72 -23.83 -15.86 0.77
C THR A 72 -23.79 -17.38 0.68
N ASP A 73 -24.83 -18.06 1.14
CA ASP A 73 -24.93 -19.53 1.10
C ASP A 73 -25.22 -20.05 -0.34
N PRO A 74 -25.16 -21.37 -0.60
CA PRO A 74 -25.41 -21.92 -1.94
C PRO A 74 -26.82 -21.72 -2.47
N VAL A 75 -27.79 -21.39 -1.60
CA VAL A 75 -29.19 -21.15 -1.98
C VAL A 75 -29.51 -19.66 -2.12
N GLY A 76 -28.54 -18.77 -1.89
CA GLY A 76 -28.63 -17.34 -2.13
C GLY A 76 -28.97 -16.49 -0.90
N ASN A 77 -28.96 -17.03 0.31
CA ASN A 77 -29.16 -16.22 1.52
C ASN A 77 -27.86 -15.50 1.87
N THR A 78 -27.91 -14.17 1.98
CA THR A 78 -26.77 -13.35 2.39
C THR A 78 -26.87 -12.97 3.87
N SER A 79 -25.78 -13.19 4.60
CA SER A 79 -25.58 -12.73 5.97
C SER A 79 -24.42 -11.73 6.05
N TYR A 80 -24.46 -10.87 7.08
CA TYR A 80 -23.41 -9.93 7.40
C TYR A 80 -22.85 -10.25 8.79
N GLY A 81 -21.53 -10.22 8.91
CA GLY A 81 -20.85 -10.32 10.20
C GLY A 81 -20.94 -9.03 11.02
N GLU A 82 -20.32 -9.04 12.19
CA GLU A 82 -20.18 -7.86 13.04
C GLU A 82 -19.38 -6.74 12.34
N ASP A 83 -19.65 -5.51 12.74
CA ASP A 83 -18.88 -4.34 12.33
C ASP A 83 -17.57 -4.29 13.12
N LEU A 84 -16.45 -4.51 12.45
CA LEU A 84 -15.12 -4.54 13.05
C LEU A 84 -14.27 -3.37 12.56
N THR A 85 -13.24 -3.01 13.31
CA THR A 85 -12.32 -1.93 12.97
C THR A 85 -10.88 -2.43 12.98
N LEU A 86 -10.06 -1.92 12.06
CA LEU A 86 -8.61 -2.10 12.06
C LEU A 86 -7.90 -0.75 11.92
N ILE A 87 -6.67 -0.67 12.43
CA ILE A 87 -5.78 0.48 12.23
C ILE A 87 -4.56 -0.02 11.47
N THR A 88 -4.31 0.56 10.31
CA THR A 88 -3.11 0.24 9.53
C THR A 88 -1.86 0.81 10.20
N PRO A 89 -0.72 0.12 10.12
CA PRO A 89 0.53 0.63 10.67
C PRO A 89 0.93 1.95 10.01
N SER A 90 1.70 2.74 10.75
CA SER A 90 2.32 3.94 10.22
C SER A 90 3.33 3.60 9.14
N LYS A 91 3.42 4.47 8.13
CA LYS A 91 4.53 4.44 7.18
C LYS A 91 5.79 4.91 7.92
N GLU A 92 6.60 3.96 8.38
CA GLU A 92 7.97 4.29 8.72
C GLU A 92 8.75 4.50 7.42
N LYS A 93 9.52 5.58 7.33
CA LYS A 93 10.49 5.70 6.25
C LYS A 93 11.53 4.61 6.47
N SER A 94 11.72 3.74 5.48
CA SER A 94 12.86 2.83 5.47
C SER A 94 14.14 3.61 5.77
N LEU A 95 14.96 3.12 6.70
CA LEU A 95 16.26 3.74 7.00
C LEU A 95 17.12 3.86 5.74
N LEU A 96 17.05 2.89 4.84
CA LEU A 96 17.74 2.97 3.55
C LEU A 96 17.23 4.13 2.71
N GLN A 97 15.92 4.35 2.66
CA GLN A 97 15.33 5.49 1.96
C GLN A 97 15.73 6.83 2.63
N MET A 98 15.84 6.87 3.96
CA MET A 98 16.35 8.06 4.67
C MET A 98 17.82 8.34 4.36
N VAL A 99 18.66 7.30 4.36
CA VAL A 99 20.09 7.40 4.03
C VAL A 99 20.26 7.84 2.58
N ILE A 100 19.60 7.17 1.64
CA ILE A 100 19.65 7.51 0.21
C ILE A 100 19.18 8.93 -0.03
N LYS A 101 18.05 9.34 0.54
CA LYS A 101 17.54 10.71 0.43
C LYS A 101 18.55 11.74 0.97
N THR A 102 19.12 11.48 2.14
CA THR A 102 20.13 12.36 2.75
C THR A 102 21.35 12.49 1.85
N LEU A 103 21.80 11.39 1.25
CA LEU A 103 22.93 11.40 0.31
C LEU A 103 22.59 12.18 -0.97
N GLU A 104 21.42 11.97 -1.57
CA GLU A 104 20.99 12.71 -2.77
C GLU A 104 20.91 14.22 -2.52
N GLU A 105 20.39 14.64 -1.36
CA GLU A 105 20.32 16.04 -0.95
C GLU A 105 21.72 16.60 -0.69
N THR A 106 22.56 15.86 0.04
CA THR A 106 23.93 16.26 0.41
C THR A 106 24.83 16.41 -0.80
N PHE A 107 24.70 15.56 -1.82
CA PHE A 107 25.52 15.59 -3.04
C PHE A 107 24.84 16.26 -4.23
N SER A 108 23.69 16.91 -4.03
CA SER A 108 23.00 17.67 -5.07
C SER A 108 23.88 18.77 -5.70
N TRP A 109 24.88 19.28 -4.96
CA TRP A 109 25.85 20.25 -5.46
C TRP A 109 26.71 19.71 -6.60
N VAL A 110 26.97 18.40 -6.68
CA VAL A 110 27.79 17.79 -7.75
C VAL A 110 27.16 18.03 -9.12
N LYS A 111 25.83 18.09 -9.20
CA LYS A 111 25.08 18.39 -10.43
C LYS A 111 25.21 19.84 -10.89
N ARG A 112 25.72 20.74 -10.04
CA ARG A 112 25.90 22.17 -10.33
C ARG A 112 27.36 22.55 -10.62
N LEU A 113 28.26 21.58 -10.62
CA LEU A 113 29.65 21.85 -10.97
C LEU A 113 29.72 22.29 -12.44
N PRO A 114 30.31 23.46 -12.74
CA PRO A 114 30.63 23.82 -14.11
C PRO A 114 31.53 22.73 -14.70
N GLU A 115 31.31 22.35 -15.97
CA GLU A 115 32.26 21.48 -16.66
C GLU A 115 33.64 22.13 -16.58
N ALA A 116 34.62 21.39 -16.07
CA ALA A 116 35.97 21.91 -15.92
C ALA A 116 36.47 22.38 -17.29
N PRO A 117 37.01 23.61 -17.41
CA PRO A 117 37.54 24.06 -18.68
C PRO A 117 38.63 23.08 -19.12
N MET A 118 38.45 22.45 -20.29
CA MET A 118 39.48 21.63 -20.90
C MET A 118 40.73 22.51 -21.07
N ILE A 119 41.75 22.25 -20.26
CA ILE A 119 43.03 22.93 -20.36
C ILE A 119 43.67 22.50 -21.69
N LYS A 120 43.43 23.28 -22.75
CA LYS A 120 44.24 23.19 -23.97
C LYS A 120 45.62 23.71 -23.61
N ARG A 121 46.57 22.81 -23.35
CA ARG A 121 48.00 23.16 -23.21
C ARG A 121 48.44 23.89 -24.47
N PHE A 122 48.60 25.20 -24.39
CA PHE A 122 49.16 26.00 -25.47
C PHE A 122 50.67 25.73 -25.48
N ARG A 123 51.16 25.02 -26.51
CA ARG A 123 52.60 24.95 -26.78
C ARG A 123 53.07 26.36 -27.12
N ARG A 124 54.13 26.79 -26.47
CA ARG A 124 54.85 28.04 -26.78
C ARG A 124 55.80 27.70 -27.92
N ASP A 125 55.44 28.07 -29.14
CA ASP A 125 56.37 28.04 -30.25
C ASP A 125 57.22 29.32 -30.21
N ARG A 126 58.53 29.14 -30.41
CA ARG A 126 59.58 30.16 -30.33
C ARG A 126 59.60 31.06 -31.56
#